data_AF-G2XIZ1-F1
#
_entry.id   AF-G2XIZ1-F1
#
_cell.length_a   1.000
_cell.length_b   1.000
_cell.length_c   1.000
_cell.angle_alpha   90.00
_cell.angle_beta   90.00
_cell.angle_gamma   90.00
#
_symmetry.space_group_name_H-M   'P 1'
#
loop_
_entity.id
_entity.type
_entity.pdbx_description
1 polymer ?
#
loop_
_entity_poly.entity_id
_entity_poly.type
_entity_poly.pdbx_seq_one_letter_code
_entity_poly.pdbx_strand_id
1 'polypeptide(L)'
;MATPNPDPPSTGPSLHPLSRPNAELMNTHPSSLCVDGDTAPVVWFRQTIRNACGLMGLLHAVANGPARDYIEASSDLDTLLQQALPLHPAERAALLEQSTALANAHRSAASQGDTSAPEATDDVDLHYVCFVKTTDGAFWELDGRRKGPLQRGQLEESEDVLSTKALTLGPLKFLEREGADLRFSAVALAGATD
;
A
#
# COMPACT_ATOMS: atom_id res chain seq x y z
N MET A 1 24.10 -33.54 -20.64
CA MET A 1 24.23 -32.09 -20.84
C MET A 1 22.84 -31.49 -20.74
N ALA A 2 22.45 -31.09 -19.53
CA ALA A 2 21.21 -30.33 -19.33
C ALA A 2 21.53 -28.86 -19.63
N THR A 3 20.80 -28.26 -20.54
CA THR A 3 20.85 -26.82 -20.79
C THR A 3 20.31 -26.10 -19.55
N PRO A 4 20.92 -24.97 -19.11
CA PRO A 4 20.34 -24.16 -18.07
C PRO A 4 19.02 -23.57 -18.56
N ASN A 5 18.02 -23.61 -17.69
CA ASN A 5 16.76 -22.90 -17.84
C ASN A 5 17.08 -21.39 -17.93
N PRO A 6 16.52 -20.62 -18.88
CA PRO A 6 16.71 -19.18 -18.88
C PRO A 6 16.04 -18.60 -17.62
N ASP A 7 16.82 -17.87 -16.83
CA ASP A 7 16.31 -17.09 -15.71
C ASP A 7 15.19 -16.15 -16.18
N PRO A 8 14.14 -15.95 -15.37
CA PRO A 8 13.10 -14.97 -15.70
C PRO A 8 13.71 -13.56 -15.81
N PRO A 9 13.14 -12.68 -16.66
CA PRO A 9 13.66 -11.34 -16.87
C PRO A 9 13.68 -10.57 -15.54
N SER A 10 14.83 -9.96 -15.25
CA SER A 10 15.10 -9.11 -14.10
C SER A 10 14.16 -7.89 -14.10
N THR A 11 12.97 -8.06 -13.56
CA THR A 11 12.19 -6.95 -13.04
C THR A 11 12.65 -6.76 -11.61
N GLY A 12 13.33 -5.63 -11.35
CA GLY A 12 13.82 -5.30 -10.02
C GLY A 12 12.68 -5.33 -8.97
N PRO A 13 13.03 -5.40 -7.69
CA PRO A 13 12.04 -5.45 -6.60
C PRO A 13 11.05 -4.29 -6.74
N SER A 14 9.75 -4.59 -6.83
CA SER A 14 8.71 -3.55 -6.79
C SER A 14 8.58 -3.07 -5.37
N LEU A 15 9.44 -2.12 -5.05
CA LEU A 15 9.41 -1.37 -3.81
C LEU A 15 8.04 -0.70 -3.72
N HIS A 16 7.43 -0.75 -2.55
CA HIS A 16 6.20 -0.03 -2.23
C HIS A 16 6.42 0.62 -0.87
N PRO A 17 6.79 1.91 -0.80
CA PRO A 17 7.02 2.55 0.47
C PRO A 17 5.70 2.71 1.19
N LEU A 18 5.63 2.14 2.39
CA LEU A 18 4.61 2.45 3.38
C LEU A 18 5.11 3.60 4.22
N SER A 19 4.58 4.80 4.02
CA SER A 19 4.93 5.97 4.82
C SER A 19 3.95 6.13 5.98
N ARG A 20 4.45 6.47 7.18
CA ARG A 20 3.63 6.70 8.37
C ARG A 20 3.62 8.17 8.83
N PRO A 21 3.07 9.13 8.05
CA PRO A 21 2.97 10.54 8.47
C PRO A 21 1.85 10.78 9.49
N ASN A 22 1.83 11.99 10.06
CA ASN A 22 0.74 12.54 10.84
C ASN A 22 -0.53 12.65 9.98
N ALA A 23 -1.64 12.12 10.50
CA ALA A 23 -2.93 12.05 9.84
C ALA A 23 -3.50 13.43 9.44
N GLU A 24 -3.23 14.49 10.19
CA GLU A 24 -3.74 15.84 9.89
C GLU A 24 -3.13 16.42 8.60
N LEU A 25 -1.85 16.13 8.35
CA LEU A 25 -1.13 16.64 7.17
C LEU A 25 -1.59 15.96 5.88
N MET A 26 -2.08 14.73 5.98
CA MET A 26 -2.61 13.98 4.84
C MET A 26 -3.90 14.57 4.28
N ASN A 27 -4.68 15.25 5.12
CA ASN A 27 -6.00 15.79 4.79
C ASN A 27 -5.94 17.14 4.03
N THR A 28 -4.74 17.63 3.72
CA THR A 28 -4.51 18.94 3.08
C THR A 28 -4.62 18.92 1.56
N HIS A 29 -4.63 17.75 0.92
CA HIS A 29 -4.95 17.64 -0.51
C HIS A 29 -6.47 17.57 -0.68
N PRO A 30 -7.09 18.46 -1.49
CA PRO A 30 -8.52 18.45 -1.66
C PRO A 30 -8.96 17.12 -2.28
N SER A 31 -10.07 16.57 -1.79
CA SER A 31 -10.60 15.29 -2.30
C SER A 31 -10.91 15.34 -3.81
N SER A 32 -10.98 16.54 -4.40
CA SER A 32 -11.15 16.76 -5.84
C SER A 32 -9.96 16.31 -6.69
N LEU A 33 -8.80 16.00 -6.09
CA LEU A 33 -7.65 15.43 -6.80
C LEU A 33 -7.64 13.89 -6.79
N CYS A 34 -8.50 13.26 -5.99
CA CYS A 34 -8.62 11.80 -5.99
C CYS A 34 -9.30 11.37 -7.29
N VAL A 35 -8.75 10.33 -7.93
CA VAL A 35 -9.41 9.64 -9.02
C VAL A 35 -10.47 8.71 -8.42
N ASP A 36 -11.54 8.47 -9.16
CA ASP A 36 -12.55 7.51 -8.74
C ASP A 36 -11.93 6.11 -8.66
N GLY A 37 -12.06 5.46 -7.50
CA GLY A 37 -11.53 4.12 -7.26
C GLY A 37 -12.15 3.04 -8.15
N ASP A 38 -13.28 3.30 -8.80
CA ASP A 38 -13.91 2.42 -9.79
C ASP A 38 -13.22 2.46 -11.16
N THR A 39 -12.61 3.61 -11.49
CA THR A 39 -12.04 3.86 -12.82
C THR A 39 -10.53 3.94 -12.83
N ALA A 40 -9.91 4.03 -11.65
CA ALA A 40 -8.47 4.10 -11.53
C ALA A 40 -7.81 2.80 -12.02
N PRO A 41 -6.64 2.87 -12.68
CA PRO A 41 -5.91 1.69 -13.15
C PRO A 41 -5.22 0.90 -12.02
N VAL A 42 -5.49 1.27 -10.77
CA VAL A 42 -4.89 0.71 -9.55
C VAL A 42 -5.98 0.15 -8.64
N VAL A 43 -5.68 -0.95 -7.96
CA VAL A 43 -6.54 -1.59 -6.98
C VAL A 43 -6.49 -0.80 -5.68
N TRP A 44 -7.50 0.04 -5.45
CA TRP A 44 -7.63 0.81 -4.23
C TRP A 44 -8.63 0.19 -3.24
N PHE A 45 -8.17 -0.15 -2.05
CA PHE A 45 -9.01 -0.57 -0.92
C PHE A 45 -9.38 0.63 -0.04
N ARG A 46 -10.68 0.92 0.10
CA ARG A 46 -11.18 1.91 1.06
C ARG A 46 -11.05 1.35 2.48
N GLN A 47 -10.58 2.18 3.41
CA GLN A 47 -10.48 1.83 4.82
C GLN A 47 -11.76 2.21 5.56
N THR A 48 -12.39 1.21 6.15
CA THR A 48 -13.55 1.36 7.04
C THR A 48 -13.30 0.73 8.42
N ILE A 49 -12.23 -0.06 8.55
CA ILE A 49 -11.79 -0.71 9.79
C ILE A 49 -10.84 0.24 10.54
N ARG A 50 -11.16 0.56 11.80
CA ARG A 50 -10.32 1.39 12.68
C ARG A 50 -8.97 0.70 12.93
N ASN A 51 -7.89 1.47 12.93
CA ASN A 51 -6.51 0.99 13.17
C ASN A 51 -6.03 -0.10 12.20
N ALA A 52 -6.62 -0.19 10.99
CA ALA A 52 -6.22 -1.13 9.95
C ALA A 52 -5.29 -0.51 8.89
N CYS A 53 -4.84 0.74 9.03
CA CYS A 53 -4.11 1.45 7.97
C CYS A 53 -2.84 0.71 7.50
N GLY A 54 -2.12 0.04 8.41
CA GLY A 54 -0.98 -0.82 8.05
C GLY A 54 -1.37 -2.01 7.18
N LEU A 55 -2.48 -2.69 7.52
CA LEU A 55 -3.06 -3.74 6.70
C LEU A 55 -3.52 -3.22 5.33
N MET A 56 -4.18 -2.05 5.30
CA MET A 56 -4.59 -1.42 4.04
C MET A 56 -3.39 -1.14 3.14
N GLY A 57 -2.31 -0.60 3.71
CA GLY A 57 -1.06 -0.37 3.00
C GLY A 57 -0.47 -1.65 2.42
N LEU A 58 -0.46 -2.74 3.19
CA LEU A 58 -0.01 -4.05 2.71
C LEU A 58 -0.87 -4.55 1.54
N LEU A 59 -2.21 -4.51 1.66
CA LEU A 59 -3.12 -4.90 0.60
C LEU A 59 -2.93 -4.06 -0.67
N HIS A 60 -2.76 -2.74 -0.52
CA HIS A 60 -2.43 -1.85 -1.63
C HIS A 60 -1.12 -2.25 -2.30
N ALA A 61 -0.07 -2.58 -1.54
CA ALA A 61 1.23 -2.96 -2.10
C ALA A 61 1.15 -4.30 -2.86
N VAL A 62 0.61 -5.35 -2.24
CA VAL A 62 0.58 -6.70 -2.86
C VAL A 62 -0.39 -6.80 -4.04
N ALA A 63 -1.42 -5.95 -4.10
CA ALA A 63 -2.38 -5.95 -5.21
C ALA A 63 -1.91 -5.13 -6.43
N ASN A 64 -0.90 -4.26 -6.29
CA ASN A 64 -0.51 -3.28 -7.31
C ASN A 64 0.97 -3.37 -7.69
N GLY A 65 1.41 -4.55 -8.12
CA GLY A 65 2.78 -4.76 -8.57
C GLY A 65 3.10 -6.25 -8.77
N PRO A 66 4.34 -6.57 -9.14
CA PRO A 66 4.81 -7.94 -9.34
C PRO A 66 4.76 -8.79 -8.05
N ALA A 67 4.64 -8.17 -6.86
CA ALA A 67 4.41 -8.91 -5.62
C ALA A 67 3.17 -9.82 -5.70
N ARG A 68 2.19 -9.47 -6.53
CA ARG A 68 1.00 -10.28 -6.80
C ARG A 68 1.34 -11.68 -7.33
N ASP A 69 2.40 -11.79 -8.14
CA ASP A 69 2.80 -13.03 -8.78
C ASP A 69 3.47 -14.02 -7.80
N TYR A 70 3.82 -13.54 -6.59
CA TYR A 70 4.41 -14.34 -5.52
C TYR A 70 3.37 -14.82 -4.49
N ILE A 71 2.10 -14.48 -4.67
CA ILE A 71 1.04 -14.91 -3.76
C ILE A 71 0.76 -16.39 -3.99
N GLU A 72 0.86 -17.19 -2.94
CA GLU A 72 0.58 -18.62 -3.00
C GLU A 72 -0.88 -18.88 -3.42
N ALA A 73 -1.06 -19.67 -4.48
CA ALA A 73 -2.37 -20.01 -5.00
C ALA A 73 -3.21 -20.75 -3.94
N SER A 74 -4.50 -20.44 -3.86
CA SER A 74 -5.44 -20.97 -2.86
C SER A 74 -5.14 -20.59 -1.40
N SER A 75 -4.20 -19.68 -1.16
CA SER A 75 -4.04 -19.07 0.18
C SER A 75 -5.22 -18.16 0.54
N ASP A 76 -5.33 -17.79 1.82
CA ASP A 76 -6.33 -16.82 2.28
C ASP A 76 -6.21 -15.47 1.54
N LEU A 77 -4.99 -15.03 1.26
CA LEU A 77 -4.73 -13.78 0.54
C LEU A 77 -5.10 -13.89 -0.95
N ASP A 78 -4.76 -15.00 -1.60
CA ASP A 78 -5.17 -15.24 -3.00
C ASP A 78 -6.70 -15.26 -3.12
N THR A 79 -7.37 -16.03 -2.26
CA THR A 79 -8.84 -16.12 -2.22
C THR A 79 -9.47 -14.75 -1.98
N LEU A 80 -8.94 -13.97 -1.04
CA LEU A 80 -9.42 -12.62 -0.76
C LEU A 80 -9.27 -11.71 -1.98
N LEU A 81 -8.10 -11.72 -2.65
CA LEU A 81 -7.87 -10.87 -3.82
C LEU A 81 -8.74 -11.27 -5.00
N GLN A 82 -8.92 -12.57 -5.26
CA GLN A 82 -9.81 -13.05 -6.32
C GLN A 82 -11.25 -12.57 -6.13
N GLN A 83 -11.74 -12.54 -4.87
CA GLN A 83 -13.06 -12.01 -4.53
C GLN A 83 -13.11 -10.47 -4.59
N ALA A 84 -12.03 -9.79 -4.18
CA ALA A 84 -11.98 -8.33 -4.03
C ALA A 84 -11.83 -7.58 -5.35
N LEU A 85 -11.06 -8.12 -6.29
CA LEU A 85 -10.72 -7.45 -7.55
C LEU A 85 -11.91 -7.11 -8.46
N PRO A 86 -12.92 -7.98 -8.65
CA PRO A 86 -14.08 -7.64 -9.46
C PRO A 86 -15.06 -6.66 -8.80
N LEU A 87 -14.89 -6.36 -7.51
CA LEU A 87 -15.80 -5.52 -6.74
C LEU A 87 -15.43 -4.03 -6.80
N HIS A 88 -16.47 -3.20 -6.67
CA HIS A 88 -16.31 -1.75 -6.45
C HIS A 88 -15.71 -1.46 -5.06
N PRO A 89 -15.04 -0.32 -4.81
CA PRO A 89 -14.35 -0.02 -3.56
C PRO A 89 -15.21 -0.15 -2.30
N ALA A 90 -16.51 0.18 -2.38
CA ALA A 90 -17.42 0.04 -1.24
C ALA A 90 -17.68 -1.43 -0.90
N GLU A 91 -17.94 -2.26 -1.91
CA GLU A 91 -18.16 -3.71 -1.75
C GLU A 91 -16.87 -4.42 -1.33
N ARG A 92 -15.74 -3.97 -1.88
CA ARG A 92 -14.41 -4.43 -1.49
C ARG A 92 -14.13 -4.16 -0.01
N ALA A 93 -14.49 -2.97 0.50
CA ALA A 93 -14.36 -2.66 1.93
C ALA A 93 -15.27 -3.56 2.78
N ALA A 94 -16.52 -3.77 2.36
CA ALA A 94 -17.45 -4.67 3.05
C ALA A 94 -16.93 -6.13 3.09
N LEU A 95 -16.28 -6.59 2.02
CA LEU A 95 -15.61 -7.89 1.99
C LEU A 95 -14.48 -7.98 3.02
N LEU A 96 -13.64 -6.94 3.14
CA LEU A 96 -12.57 -6.92 4.14
C LEU A 96 -13.13 -6.97 5.57
N GLU A 97 -14.21 -6.25 5.86
CA GLU A 97 -14.88 -6.26 7.17
C GLU A 97 -15.42 -7.63 7.56
N GLN A 98 -15.84 -8.43 6.58
CA GLN A 98 -16.43 -9.76 6.79
C GLN A 98 -15.38 -10.88 6.80
N SER A 99 -14.12 -10.59 6.47
CA SER A 99 -13.07 -11.60 6.38
C SER A 99 -12.48 -11.94 7.76
N THR A 100 -12.93 -13.06 8.32
CA THR A 100 -12.39 -13.62 9.58
C THR A 100 -10.91 -13.97 9.46
N ALA A 101 -10.47 -14.52 8.33
CA ALA A 101 -9.06 -14.86 8.10
C ALA A 101 -8.18 -13.61 8.19
N LEU A 102 -8.60 -12.53 7.53
CA LEU A 102 -7.91 -11.24 7.54
C LEU A 102 -7.88 -10.64 8.95
N ALA A 103 -9.01 -10.65 9.66
CA ALA A 103 -9.11 -10.14 11.02
C ALA A 103 -8.19 -10.90 12.00
N ASN A 104 -8.11 -12.22 11.86
CA ASN A 104 -7.24 -13.06 12.68
C ASN A 104 -5.75 -12.82 12.38
N ALA A 105 -5.37 -12.74 11.10
CA ALA A 105 -4.01 -12.44 10.69
C ALA A 105 -3.56 -11.05 11.18
N HIS A 106 -4.41 -10.03 11.02
CA HIS A 106 -4.14 -8.66 11.50
C HIS A 106 -3.97 -8.62 13.02
N ARG A 107 -4.86 -9.28 13.77
CA ARG A 107 -4.77 -9.35 15.23
C ARG A 107 -3.50 -10.07 15.69
N SER A 108 -3.16 -11.19 15.05
CA SER A 108 -1.96 -11.96 15.35
C SER A 108 -0.70 -11.10 15.14
N ALA A 109 -0.60 -10.42 14.00
CA ALA A 109 0.51 -9.51 13.70
C ALA A 109 0.57 -8.31 14.66
N ALA A 110 -0.57 -7.73 15.02
CA ALA A 110 -0.62 -6.60 15.96
C ALA A 110 -0.17 -6.98 17.39
N SER A 111 -0.26 -8.27 17.76
CA SER A 111 0.26 -8.79 19.03
C SER A 111 1.75 -9.12 19.02
N GLN A 112 2.41 -8.93 17.87
CA GLN A 112 3.85 -9.11 17.71
C GLN A 112 4.58 -7.76 17.73
N GLY A 113 5.91 -7.80 17.87
CA GLY A 113 6.78 -6.62 17.90
C GLY A 113 7.28 -6.27 19.30
N ASP A 114 8.16 -5.28 19.36
CA ASP A 114 8.88 -4.90 20.59
C ASP A 114 8.07 -4.00 21.53
N THR A 115 6.87 -3.58 21.11
CA THR A 115 5.99 -2.68 21.86
C THR A 115 4.62 -3.31 22.07
N SER A 116 3.99 -3.03 23.21
CA SER A 116 2.60 -3.43 23.45
C SER A 116 1.66 -2.80 22.41
N ALA A 117 0.70 -3.59 21.93
CA ALA A 117 -0.37 -3.08 21.07
C ALA A 117 -1.16 -2.00 21.83
N PRO A 118 -1.46 -0.85 21.21
CA PRO A 118 -2.35 0.15 21.81
C PRO A 118 -3.76 -0.41 21.99
N GLU A 119 -4.54 0.19 22.86
CA GLU A 119 -5.93 -0.18 23.05
C GLU A 119 -6.74 0.12 21.78
N ALA A 120 -7.78 -0.68 21.52
CA ALA A 120 -8.63 -0.48 20.34
C ALA A 120 -9.30 0.91 20.31
N THR A 121 -9.42 1.56 21.47
CA THR A 121 -9.99 2.89 21.64
C THR A 121 -8.99 4.03 21.54
N ASP A 122 -7.69 3.76 21.46
CA ASP A 122 -6.68 4.81 21.38
C ASP A 122 -6.81 5.61 20.09
N ASP A 123 -6.62 6.91 20.21
CA ASP A 123 -6.50 7.79 19.05
C ASP A 123 -5.06 7.71 18.55
N VAL A 124 -4.90 7.25 17.31
CA VAL A 124 -3.58 7.03 16.71
C VAL A 124 -3.41 8.06 15.61
N ASP A 125 -2.61 9.09 15.90
CA ASP A 125 -2.34 10.20 14.98
C ASP A 125 -1.46 9.80 13.78
N LEU A 126 -1.00 8.54 13.74
CA LEU A 126 -0.07 8.03 12.73
C LEU A 126 -0.81 7.14 11.73
N HIS A 127 -0.57 7.34 10.43
CA HIS A 127 -1.33 6.65 9.39
C HIS A 127 -0.45 6.13 8.25
N TYR A 128 -0.69 4.91 7.78
CA TYR A 128 0.06 4.34 6.66
C TYR A 128 -0.53 4.70 5.30
N VAL A 129 0.32 5.12 4.37
CA VAL A 129 0.01 5.28 2.94
C VAL A 129 0.94 4.44 2.08
N CYS A 130 0.44 3.89 0.98
CA CYS A 130 1.21 3.08 0.05
C CYS A 130 1.46 3.85 -1.26
N PHE A 131 2.67 3.72 -1.81
CA PHE A 131 2.99 4.24 -3.14
C PHE A 131 3.26 3.11 -4.13
N VAL A 132 2.69 3.23 -5.33
CA VAL A 132 2.81 2.22 -6.40
C VAL A 132 3.16 2.90 -7.72
N LYS A 133 3.88 2.18 -8.59
CA LYS A 133 4.14 2.57 -9.97
C LYS A 133 3.44 1.56 -10.89
N THR A 134 2.59 2.03 -11.79
CA THR A 134 1.96 1.19 -12.81
C THR A 134 2.93 0.91 -13.97
N THR A 135 2.63 -0.08 -14.80
CA THR A 135 3.50 -0.49 -15.93
C THR A 135 3.69 0.60 -16.98
N ASP A 136 2.73 1.50 -17.13
CA ASP A 136 2.82 2.70 -17.96
C ASP A 136 3.60 3.85 -17.29
N GLY A 137 4.10 3.63 -16.07
CA GLY A 137 4.93 4.55 -15.28
C GLY A 137 4.17 5.57 -14.43
N ALA A 138 2.83 5.54 -14.40
CA ALA A 138 2.10 6.44 -13.52
C ALA A 138 2.36 6.13 -12.04
N PHE A 139 2.61 7.17 -11.25
CA PHE A 139 2.95 7.07 -9.84
C PHE A 139 1.74 7.44 -8.99
N TRP A 140 1.34 6.55 -8.09
CA TRP A 140 0.11 6.66 -7.32
C TRP A 140 0.36 6.59 -5.82
N GLU A 141 -0.39 7.40 -5.07
CA GLU A 141 -0.59 7.28 -3.64
C GLU A 141 -1.92 6.59 -3.36
N LEU A 142 -1.86 5.52 -2.58
CA LEU A 142 -3.01 4.73 -2.14
C LEU A 142 -3.16 4.91 -0.64
N ASP A 143 -4.20 5.67 -0.27
CA ASP A 143 -4.61 5.89 1.11
C ASP A 143 -6.07 5.50 1.25
N GLY A 144 -6.36 4.50 2.10
CA GLY A 144 -7.72 4.01 2.32
C GLY A 144 -8.65 5.02 3.00
N ARG A 145 -8.14 6.06 3.65
CA ARG A 145 -8.94 7.14 4.26
C ARG A 145 -9.39 8.22 3.27
N ARG A 146 -8.80 8.26 2.07
CA ARG A 146 -9.20 9.19 1.00
C ARG A 146 -10.50 8.75 0.33
N LYS A 147 -11.02 9.60 -0.58
CA LYS A 147 -12.17 9.26 -1.45
C LYS A 147 -11.79 8.39 -2.65
N GLY A 148 -10.50 8.16 -2.86
CA GLY A 148 -9.95 7.37 -3.96
C GLY A 148 -8.42 7.50 -4.03
N PRO A 149 -7.78 6.79 -4.96
CA PRO A 149 -6.34 6.88 -5.19
C PRO A 149 -5.94 8.25 -5.77
N LEU A 150 -4.70 8.67 -5.52
CA LEU A 150 -4.19 9.97 -5.95
C LEU A 150 -2.99 9.77 -6.88
N GLN A 151 -3.09 10.20 -8.14
CA GLN A 151 -1.96 10.21 -9.05
C GLN A 151 -1.00 11.34 -8.67
N ARG A 152 0.25 10.99 -8.36
CA ARG A 152 1.31 11.90 -7.91
C ARG A 152 2.22 12.37 -9.04
N GLY A 153 2.26 11.66 -10.17
CA GLY A 153 3.01 12.05 -11.36
C GLY A 153 3.31 10.88 -12.28
N GLN A 154 4.38 11.04 -13.07
CA GLN A 154 4.86 10.07 -14.04
C GLN A 154 6.35 9.77 -13.77
N LEU A 155 6.71 8.50 -13.68
CA LEU A 155 8.08 8.01 -13.54
C LEU A 155 8.57 7.45 -14.88
N GLU A 156 9.86 7.61 -15.13
CA GLU A 156 10.54 7.00 -16.28
C GLU A 156 10.67 5.49 -16.09
N GLU A 157 10.97 4.76 -17.15
CA GLU A 157 11.13 3.30 -17.09
C GLU A 157 12.19 2.87 -16.08
N SER A 158 13.32 3.59 -16.04
CA SER A 158 14.43 3.36 -15.11
C SER A 158 14.18 3.85 -13.66
N GLU A 159 13.09 4.57 -13.40
CA GLU A 159 12.76 5.10 -12.08
C GLU A 159 11.81 4.16 -11.34
N ASP A 160 12.15 3.73 -10.12
CA ASP A 160 11.20 3.06 -9.23
C ASP A 160 10.58 4.05 -8.23
N VAL A 161 9.75 3.55 -7.31
CA VAL A 161 9.10 4.38 -6.29
C VAL A 161 10.05 4.88 -5.18
N LEU A 162 11.30 4.42 -5.15
CA LEU A 162 12.36 4.92 -4.27
C LEU A 162 13.31 5.88 -5.00
N SER A 163 13.14 6.09 -6.30
CA SER A 163 13.86 7.11 -7.05
C SER A 163 13.70 8.49 -6.41
N THR A 164 14.71 9.35 -6.58
CA THR A 164 14.68 10.72 -6.04
C THR A 164 13.41 11.48 -6.44
N LYS A 165 12.96 11.30 -7.68
CA LYS A 165 11.73 11.90 -8.19
C LYS A 165 10.49 11.37 -7.50
N ALA A 166 10.34 10.06 -7.32
CA ALA A 166 9.21 9.46 -6.62
C ALA A 166 9.15 9.93 -5.15
N LEU A 167 10.29 9.91 -4.47
CA LEU A 167 10.43 10.40 -3.09
C LEU A 167 10.03 11.87 -2.98
N THR A 168 10.49 12.72 -3.90
CA THR A 168 10.14 14.16 -3.95
C THR A 168 8.66 14.39 -4.27
N LEU A 169 8.05 13.56 -5.10
CA LEU A 169 6.64 13.70 -5.47
C LEU A 169 5.68 13.19 -4.37
N GLY A 170 6.10 12.23 -3.56
CA GLY A 170 5.28 11.56 -2.54
C GLY A 170 5.87 11.68 -1.13
N PRO A 171 6.59 10.67 -0.60
CA PRO A 171 7.01 10.58 0.80
C PRO A 171 7.68 11.82 1.40
N LEU A 172 8.59 12.48 0.68
CA LEU A 172 9.32 13.64 1.21
C LEU A 172 8.41 14.86 1.42
N LYS A 173 7.30 14.98 0.68
CA LYS A 173 6.34 16.07 0.90
C LYS A 173 5.67 16.01 2.26
N PHE A 174 5.58 14.83 2.89
CA PHE A 174 5.08 14.73 4.25
C PHE A 174 6.11 15.26 5.23
N LEU A 175 7.37 14.85 5.09
CA LEU A 175 8.48 15.30 5.94
C LEU A 175 8.71 16.83 5.86
N GLU A 176 8.65 17.40 4.65
CA GLU A 176 8.76 18.85 4.45
C GLU A 176 7.65 19.63 5.19
N ARG A 177 6.47 19.03 5.36
CA ARG A 177 5.31 19.65 6.04
C ARG A 177 5.33 19.45 7.55
N GLU A 178 5.83 18.31 8.02
CA GLU A 178 5.97 17.96 9.45
C GLU A 178 7.01 18.86 10.16
N GLY A 179 7.95 19.44 9.41
CA GLY A 179 8.98 20.32 9.96
C GLY A 179 9.93 19.57 10.89
N ALA A 180 9.68 19.64 12.20
CA ALA A 180 10.52 19.04 13.24
C ALA A 180 9.93 17.75 13.85
N ASP A 181 8.72 17.33 13.48
CA ASP A 181 8.17 16.06 13.93
C ASP A 181 8.87 14.89 13.23
N LEU A 182 9.54 14.05 14.03
CA LEU A 182 10.36 12.94 13.54
C LEU A 182 9.61 11.60 13.54
N ARG A 183 8.31 11.60 13.84
CA ARG A 183 7.48 10.38 13.91
C ARG A 183 7.10 9.86 12.52
N PHE A 184 8.11 9.50 11.73
CA PHE A 184 7.97 8.93 10.41
C PHE A 184 8.63 7.54 10.34
N SER A 185 8.04 6.65 9.56
CA SER A 185 8.65 5.37 9.19
C SER A 185 8.34 5.08 7.73
N ALA A 186 9.29 4.43 7.05
CA ALA A 186 9.16 3.93 5.69
C ALA A 186 9.54 2.44 5.64
N VAL A 187 8.69 1.62 5.04
CA VAL A 187 8.96 0.20 4.77
C VAL A 187 8.79 -0.04 3.28
N ALA A 188 9.73 -0.74 2.64
CA ALA A 188 9.61 -1.08 1.22
C ALA A 188 9.42 -2.59 1.04
N LEU A 189 8.40 -2.98 0.26
CA LEU A 189 8.23 -4.36 -0.18
C LEU A 189 9.25 -4.69 -1.27
N ALA A 190 10.27 -5.50 -0.99
CA ALA A 190 11.32 -5.82 -1.96
C ALA A 190 11.39 -7.33 -2.20
N GLY A 191 11.84 -7.72 -3.39
CA GLY A 191 12.38 -9.05 -3.63
C GLY A 191 13.56 -9.32 -2.68
N ALA A 192 13.64 -10.54 -2.18
CA ALA A 192 14.74 -10.95 -1.31
C ALA A 192 16.07 -10.82 -2.05
N THR A 193 17.07 -10.23 -1.39
CA THR A 193 18.45 -10.30 -1.84
C THR A 193 19.08 -11.55 -1.21
N ASP A 194 19.49 -12.49 -2.05
CA ASP A 194 20.28 -13.65 -1.63
C ASP A 194 21.65 -13.23 -1.05
#